data_AF-A0A0C2D294-F1
#
_entry.id   AF-A0A0C2D294-F1
#
_cell.length_a   1.000
_cell.length_b   1.000
_cell.length_c   1.000
_cell.angle_alpha   90.00
_cell.angle_beta   90.00
_cell.angle_gamma   90.00
#
_symmetry.space_group_name_H-M   'P 1'
#
loop_
_entity.id
_entity.type
_entity.pdbx_description
1 polymer ?
#
loop_
_entity_poly.entity_id
_entity_poly.type
_entity_poly.pdbx_seq_one_letter_code
_entity_poly.pdbx_strand_id
1 'polypeptide(L)'
;MISCSSGSTDDGGFTSFTTAMPGDGDGDGDGDTGDGDGDETGDTGTTTAGPNCGDGVVDPDEQCDLGADNSASGACTPNCFIAACGDGFVYEGFEECDDGNPQNTDDCVGDCVLATCGDGYVQAGVEECDDGNDDETDGCTTACTPGMCGDGVIQAGEQCDDGNDDTSDGCPACQLAFCGDGYIQAGVEQCDDGNELDTDACIPVTCVEAFCGDGHIQDGTETCDDGNLEDTDACPTSCEPAYCGDGFAQEDVEDCDDGNNIDDDGCSNTCESQCGGSFSVDWCPQVGTMEQFTRCESVQDGGTTCINPEIRYGNVTGGIPKQHGGNQFAVWCQQLGFSGYSGNVTYGARDCTAPKGGLFGCTNYDEVTWHWCDWQDGPWYNQQLDYHGCNSNEITAITCTP
;
A
#
# COMPACT_ATOMS: atom_id res chain seq x y z
N MET A 1 59.42 25.02 -20.98
CA MET A 1 58.46 25.71 -21.87
C MET A 1 57.27 26.09 -20.99
N ILE A 2 57.32 27.29 -20.38
CA ILE A 2 56.59 28.53 -20.77
C ILE A 2 55.09 28.34 -20.49
N SER A 3 54.35 29.16 -19.74
CA SER A 3 54.56 30.30 -18.82
C SER A 3 53.19 30.62 -18.17
N CYS A 4 53.18 31.20 -16.96
CA CYS A 4 52.03 31.79 -16.26
C CYS A 4 51.31 32.93 -17.03
N SER A 5 50.05 33.24 -16.68
CA SER A 5 49.69 34.41 -15.83
C SER A 5 48.20 34.50 -15.46
N SER A 6 47.94 35.31 -14.43
CA SER A 6 46.80 35.49 -13.52
C SER A 6 45.82 36.65 -13.84
N GLY A 7 44.63 36.65 -13.21
CA GLY A 7 43.77 37.83 -12.90
C GLY A 7 42.28 37.49 -12.84
N SER A 8 41.64 37.36 -11.66
CA SER A 8 40.80 38.38 -10.95
C SER A 8 39.51 38.71 -11.73
N THR A 9 38.29 38.53 -11.20
CA THR A 9 37.71 39.18 -10.00
C THR A 9 36.59 38.37 -9.32
N ASP A 10 36.35 38.70 -8.05
CA ASP A 10 35.28 38.30 -7.11
C ASP A 10 33.84 38.47 -7.67
N ASP A 11 32.72 37.95 -7.16
CA ASP A 11 32.21 37.59 -5.82
C ASP A 11 31.18 36.42 -6.02
N GLY A 12 30.98 35.44 -5.13
CA GLY A 12 30.53 35.59 -3.75
C GLY A 12 29.00 35.57 -3.68
N GLY A 13 28.38 34.39 -3.46
CA GLY A 13 26.94 34.29 -3.18
C GLY A 13 26.54 34.91 -1.84
N PHE A 14 25.23 35.05 -1.59
CA PHE A 14 24.52 34.76 -0.33
C PHE A 14 23.10 35.40 -0.34
N THR A 15 22.10 34.52 -0.25
CA THR A 15 20.91 34.52 0.64
C THR A 15 19.99 35.75 0.83
N SER A 16 18.70 35.40 0.73
CA SER A 16 17.58 35.69 1.66
C SER A 16 16.99 37.11 1.76
N PHE A 17 15.68 37.12 1.50
CA PHE A 17 14.65 37.98 2.05
C PHE A 17 14.88 38.39 3.52
N THR A 18 14.56 39.64 3.87
CA THR A 18 13.45 39.94 4.80
C THR A 18 13.13 41.43 4.90
N THR A 19 11.90 41.64 5.37
CA THR A 19 10.99 42.78 5.43
C THR A 19 11.44 43.97 6.28
N ALA A 20 10.71 45.08 6.04
CA ALA A 20 10.42 46.22 6.91
C ALA A 20 11.26 47.48 6.67
N MET A 21 10.58 48.59 6.38
CA MET A 21 10.66 49.82 7.19
C MET A 21 9.43 50.73 6.98
N PRO A 22 9.01 51.46 8.02
CA PRO A 22 8.06 52.56 7.99
C PRO A 22 8.77 53.93 7.86
N GLY A 23 7.99 54.99 7.58
CA GLY A 23 8.23 56.31 8.17
C GLY A 23 8.78 57.41 7.26
N ASP A 24 7.87 58.31 6.89
CA ASP A 24 7.91 59.79 6.92
C ASP A 24 9.17 60.54 6.47
N GLY A 25 8.97 61.40 5.46
CA GLY A 25 9.91 62.45 5.07
C GLY A 25 9.25 63.47 4.14
N ASP A 26 8.74 64.54 4.75
CA ASP A 26 8.07 65.68 4.14
C ASP A 26 8.90 66.40 3.05
N GLY A 27 8.21 66.91 2.04
CA GLY A 27 8.78 67.76 1.00
C GLY A 27 7.72 68.53 0.23
N ASP A 28 7.08 69.50 0.91
CA ASP A 28 6.17 70.49 0.32
C ASP A 28 6.91 71.43 -0.65
N GLY A 29 6.26 71.76 -1.76
CA GLY A 29 6.68 72.77 -2.73
C GLY A 29 5.49 73.25 -3.57
N ASP A 30 4.87 74.32 -3.09
CA ASP A 30 3.63 74.96 -3.57
C ASP A 30 3.67 75.49 -5.01
N GLY A 31 2.50 75.66 -5.64
CA GLY A 31 2.42 76.39 -6.92
C GLY A 31 1.05 76.55 -7.60
N ASP A 32 0.03 76.97 -6.85
CA ASP A 32 -1.14 77.80 -7.24
C ASP A 32 -1.86 77.68 -8.61
N THR A 33 -3.17 77.43 -8.47
CA THR A 33 -4.39 77.90 -9.17
C THR A 33 -4.35 78.64 -10.51
N GLY A 34 -5.33 78.28 -11.36
CA GLY A 34 -5.74 79.08 -12.52
C GLY A 34 -6.91 78.48 -13.30
N ASP A 35 -8.09 78.35 -12.69
CA ASP A 35 -9.35 78.20 -13.43
C ASP A 35 -9.64 79.51 -14.18
N GLY A 36 -9.79 79.42 -15.50
CA GLY A 36 -10.14 80.53 -16.37
C GLY A 36 -11.14 80.07 -17.43
N ASP A 37 -12.42 80.21 -17.12
CA ASP A 37 -13.50 80.19 -18.09
C ASP A 37 -13.36 81.39 -19.06
N GLY A 38 -13.29 81.10 -20.36
CA GLY A 38 -13.39 82.07 -21.44
C GLY A 38 -14.25 81.51 -22.57
N ASP A 39 -15.53 81.84 -22.55
CA ASP A 39 -16.47 81.64 -23.65
C ASP A 39 -16.11 82.61 -24.79
N GLU A 40 -15.71 82.08 -25.96
CA GLU A 40 -15.77 82.85 -27.20
C GLU A 40 -16.23 81.98 -28.37
N THR A 41 -17.33 82.46 -28.94
CA THR A 41 -18.07 81.93 -30.08
C THR A 41 -17.22 81.89 -31.35
N GLY A 42 -17.48 80.88 -32.18
CA GLY A 42 -16.60 80.48 -33.27
C GLY A 42 -16.32 81.51 -34.36
N ASP A 43 -15.18 81.31 -35.01
CA ASP A 43 -15.04 81.42 -36.45
C ASP A 43 -13.80 80.62 -36.87
N THR A 44 -13.92 80.08 -38.06
CA THR A 44 -13.02 79.27 -38.86
C THR A 44 -11.51 79.58 -38.77
N GLY A 45 -10.73 78.49 -38.69
CA GLY A 45 -9.48 78.39 -39.43
C GLY A 45 -8.20 78.35 -38.60
N THR A 46 -7.45 77.28 -38.87
CA THR A 46 -5.99 77.24 -38.87
C THR A 46 -5.32 76.84 -37.55
N THR A 47 -5.11 75.54 -37.41
CA THR A 47 -3.94 75.00 -36.73
C THR A 47 -3.18 74.08 -37.69
N THR A 48 -2.33 74.73 -38.49
CA THR A 48 -1.05 74.22 -39.02
C THR A 48 -1.04 73.00 -39.95
N ALA A 49 -1.85 73.04 -41.01
CA ALA A 49 -1.49 72.37 -42.25
C ALA A 49 -0.73 73.38 -43.15
N GLY A 50 0.18 72.92 -44.01
CA GLY A 50 0.86 73.80 -44.98
C GLY A 50 -0.15 74.63 -45.80
N PRO A 51 0.27 75.74 -46.45
CA PRO A 51 -0.63 76.69 -47.10
C PRO A 51 -1.56 76.12 -48.19
N ASN A 52 -1.42 74.85 -48.55
CA ASN A 52 -2.13 74.22 -49.66
C ASN A 52 -2.95 72.97 -49.27
N CYS A 53 -2.83 72.47 -48.04
CA CYS A 53 -3.50 71.24 -47.66
C CYS A 53 -5.02 71.41 -47.51
N GLY A 54 -5.78 70.57 -48.21
CA GLY A 54 -7.24 70.56 -48.26
C GLY A 54 -7.83 71.29 -49.48
N ASP A 55 -7.04 71.52 -50.54
CA ASP A 55 -7.51 72.15 -51.78
C ASP A 55 -7.94 71.15 -52.87
N GLY A 56 -7.77 69.86 -52.61
CA GLY A 56 -8.11 68.75 -53.50
C GLY A 56 -7.03 68.41 -54.52
N VAL A 57 -5.81 68.92 -54.37
CA VAL A 57 -4.65 68.66 -55.24
C VAL A 57 -3.46 68.26 -54.39
N VAL A 58 -2.93 67.05 -54.62
CA VAL A 58 -1.72 66.56 -53.92
C VAL A 58 -0.49 67.37 -54.34
N ASP A 59 0.00 68.23 -53.46
CA ASP A 59 1.20 69.05 -53.65
C ASP A 59 2.50 68.32 -53.27
N PRO A 60 3.70 68.85 -53.62
CA PRO A 60 4.98 68.18 -53.39
C PRO A 60 5.32 67.83 -51.93
N ASP A 61 4.72 68.55 -50.97
CA ASP A 61 4.90 68.33 -49.53
C ASP A 61 3.76 67.51 -48.89
N GLU A 62 2.83 67.00 -49.71
CA GLU A 62 1.63 66.26 -49.29
C GLU A 62 1.69 64.82 -49.76
N GLN A 63 1.13 63.91 -48.96
CA GLN A 63 1.00 62.50 -49.33
C GLN A 63 -0.39 62.18 -49.89
N CYS A 64 -1.40 62.98 -49.51
CA CYS A 64 -2.77 62.90 -49.97
C CYS A 64 -3.43 64.29 -49.85
N ASP A 65 -4.49 64.53 -50.63
CA ASP A 65 -5.34 65.72 -50.46
C ASP A 65 -6.73 65.37 -51.03
N LEU A 66 -7.69 65.12 -50.14
CA LEU A 66 -9.10 64.86 -50.47
C LEU A 66 -9.95 66.14 -50.39
N GLY A 67 -9.30 67.31 -50.34
CA GLY A 67 -9.94 68.60 -50.21
C GLY A 67 -10.65 68.75 -48.86
N ALA A 68 -11.90 69.18 -48.92
CA ALA A 68 -12.77 69.28 -47.75
C ALA A 68 -13.09 67.92 -47.09
N ASP A 69 -12.80 66.80 -47.76
CA ASP A 69 -13.03 65.45 -47.24
C ASP A 69 -11.83 64.93 -46.40
N ASN A 70 -10.76 65.73 -46.23
CA ASN A 70 -9.73 65.44 -45.23
C ASN A 70 -10.37 65.41 -43.83
N SER A 71 -10.03 64.38 -43.04
CA SER A 71 -10.64 64.16 -41.74
C SER A 71 -9.60 63.63 -40.76
N ALA A 72 -9.75 63.99 -39.48
CA ALA A 72 -8.92 63.44 -38.40
C ALA A 72 -9.10 61.92 -38.22
N SER A 73 -10.18 61.35 -38.77
CA SER A 73 -10.49 59.92 -38.73
C SER A 73 -10.59 59.28 -40.11
N GLY A 74 -10.14 59.99 -41.17
CA GLY A 74 -10.21 59.52 -42.56
C GLY A 74 -8.84 59.13 -43.12
N ALA A 75 -8.84 58.44 -44.26
CA ALA A 75 -7.62 57.98 -44.93
C ALA A 75 -6.61 59.10 -45.30
N CYS A 76 -7.08 60.35 -45.36
CA CYS A 76 -6.23 61.53 -45.46
C CYS A 76 -6.47 62.44 -44.26
N THR A 77 -5.42 62.63 -43.46
CA THR A 77 -5.45 63.45 -42.25
C THR A 77 -5.66 64.94 -42.59
N PRO A 78 -6.07 65.80 -41.64
CA PRO A 78 -6.22 67.24 -41.87
C PRO A 78 -4.92 67.96 -42.24
N ASN A 79 -3.78 67.28 -42.12
CA ASN A 79 -2.45 67.78 -42.47
C ASN A 79 -1.89 67.15 -43.76
N CYS A 80 -2.74 66.48 -44.56
CA CYS A 80 -2.39 65.92 -45.86
C CYS A 80 -1.34 64.80 -45.80
N PHE A 81 -1.33 64.06 -44.68
CA PHE A 81 -0.63 62.79 -44.53
C PHE A 81 -1.61 61.63 -44.70
N ILE A 82 -1.15 60.55 -45.33
CA ILE A 82 -1.92 59.31 -45.43
C ILE A 82 -1.99 58.69 -44.03
N ALA A 83 -3.19 58.25 -43.63
CA ALA A 83 -3.41 57.46 -42.43
C ALA A 83 -2.41 56.28 -42.38
N ALA A 84 -1.72 56.13 -41.25
CA ALA A 84 -0.68 55.11 -41.11
C ALA A 84 -0.85 54.37 -39.79
N CYS A 85 -0.80 53.04 -39.88
CA CYS A 85 -0.83 52.17 -38.72
C CYS A 85 0.37 52.43 -37.78
N GLY A 86 0.09 52.54 -36.49
CA GLY A 86 1.05 52.80 -35.42
C GLY A 86 1.36 54.28 -35.22
N ASP A 87 0.48 55.20 -35.64
CA ASP A 87 0.66 56.66 -35.46
C ASP A 87 -0.09 57.23 -34.24
N GLY A 88 -0.84 56.39 -33.53
CA GLY A 88 -1.58 56.67 -32.31
C GLY A 88 -3.02 57.13 -32.54
N PHE A 89 -3.53 57.07 -33.78
CA PHE A 89 -4.89 57.48 -34.14
C PHE A 89 -5.62 56.34 -34.84
N VAL A 90 -6.89 56.10 -34.46
CA VAL A 90 -7.73 55.09 -35.11
C VAL A 90 -8.57 55.73 -36.22
N TYR A 91 -8.35 55.31 -37.47
CA TYR A 91 -9.03 55.80 -38.67
C TYR A 91 -10.20 54.86 -39.08
N GLU A 92 -11.44 55.35 -38.98
CA GLU A 92 -12.65 54.55 -39.21
C GLU A 92 -12.69 53.98 -40.64
N GLY A 93 -12.78 52.66 -40.76
CA GLY A 93 -12.87 51.93 -42.03
C GLY A 93 -11.54 51.75 -42.76
N PHE A 94 -10.42 52.22 -42.18
CA PHE A 94 -9.07 51.92 -42.64
C PHE A 94 -8.39 50.89 -41.72
N GLU A 95 -8.64 50.96 -40.41
CA GLU A 95 -8.07 50.06 -39.43
C GLU A 95 -9.00 49.81 -38.23
N GLU A 96 -8.73 48.75 -37.45
CA GLU A 96 -9.58 48.33 -36.32
C GLU A 96 -9.05 48.84 -34.97
N CYS A 97 -7.75 49.09 -34.86
CA CYS A 97 -7.04 49.61 -33.70
C CYS A 97 -5.79 50.39 -34.12
N ASP A 98 -5.20 51.19 -33.22
CA ASP A 98 -3.86 51.79 -33.38
C ASP A 98 -3.34 52.12 -31.97
N ASP A 99 -2.20 51.55 -31.59
CA ASP A 99 -1.56 51.74 -30.27
C ASP A 99 -0.28 52.59 -30.33
N GLY A 100 -0.06 53.28 -31.45
CA GLY A 100 1.07 54.18 -31.64
C GLY A 100 2.41 53.47 -31.88
N ASN A 101 2.40 52.18 -32.20
CA ASN A 101 3.61 51.45 -32.55
C ASN A 101 3.35 50.26 -33.52
N PRO A 102 4.39 49.65 -34.12
CA PRO A 102 4.24 48.54 -35.07
C PRO A 102 4.55 47.16 -34.46
N GLN A 103 4.44 47.00 -33.14
CA GLN A 103 4.67 45.71 -32.49
C GLN A 103 3.45 44.80 -32.70
N ASN A 104 3.67 43.48 -32.65
CA ASN A 104 2.59 42.48 -32.79
C ASN A 104 2.29 41.81 -31.45
N THR A 105 2.77 42.37 -30.35
CA THR A 105 2.84 41.70 -29.04
C THR A 105 2.05 42.45 -27.97
N ASP A 106 1.20 43.36 -28.39
CA ASP A 106 0.37 44.29 -27.66
C ASP A 106 -1.05 44.31 -28.28
N ASP A 107 -1.91 45.20 -27.80
CA ASP A 107 -3.35 45.20 -28.08
C ASP A 107 -3.69 45.37 -29.59
N CYS A 108 -2.73 45.82 -30.41
CA CYS A 108 -2.90 46.02 -31.85
C CYS A 108 -1.72 45.42 -32.63
N VAL A 109 -1.99 44.51 -33.58
CA VAL A 109 -0.90 43.96 -34.41
C VAL A 109 -0.53 44.93 -35.55
N GLY A 110 0.69 44.85 -36.09
CA GLY A 110 1.30 45.81 -37.01
C GLY A 110 0.64 46.02 -38.38
N ASP A 111 -0.49 45.36 -38.65
CA ASP A 111 -1.41 45.65 -39.76
C ASP A 111 -2.69 46.38 -39.29
N CYS A 112 -2.67 46.90 -38.06
CA CYS A 112 -3.74 47.59 -37.34
C CYS A 112 -5.07 46.82 -37.29
N VAL A 113 -4.91 45.54 -36.97
CA VAL A 113 -5.98 44.60 -36.63
C VAL A 113 -5.90 44.34 -35.14
N LEU A 114 -7.05 44.17 -34.50
CA LEU A 114 -7.09 43.80 -33.08
C LEU A 114 -6.34 42.48 -32.87
N ALA A 115 -5.50 42.44 -31.84
CA ALA A 115 -4.87 41.20 -31.41
C ALA A 115 -5.95 40.16 -31.05
N THR A 116 -5.80 38.94 -31.55
CA THR A 116 -6.74 37.84 -31.26
C THR A 116 -6.00 36.53 -31.12
N CYS A 117 -6.46 35.69 -30.19
CA CYS A 117 -6.01 34.31 -30.05
C CYS A 117 -5.99 33.57 -31.39
N GLY A 118 -4.82 33.05 -31.77
CA GLY A 118 -4.61 32.32 -33.02
C GLY A 118 -4.23 33.19 -34.22
N ASP A 119 -3.81 34.44 -34.00
CA ASP A 119 -3.25 35.32 -35.02
C ASP A 119 -1.75 35.06 -35.29
N GLY A 120 -1.14 34.17 -34.50
CA GLY A 120 0.24 33.73 -34.63
C GLY A 120 1.24 34.52 -33.78
N TYR A 121 0.77 35.37 -32.87
CA TYR A 121 1.61 36.17 -31.97
C TYR A 121 1.11 36.06 -30.53
N VAL A 122 2.03 35.90 -29.57
CA VAL A 122 1.67 35.94 -28.14
C VAL A 122 1.75 37.39 -27.64
N GLN A 123 0.62 37.96 -27.23
CA GLN A 123 0.57 39.34 -26.74
C GLN A 123 0.66 39.43 -25.21
N ALA A 124 1.64 40.19 -24.72
CA ALA A 124 2.00 40.24 -23.32
C ALA A 124 0.89 40.89 -22.47
N GLY A 125 0.29 40.11 -21.56
CA GLY A 125 -0.78 40.58 -20.67
C GLY A 125 -2.18 40.52 -21.28
N VAL A 126 -2.31 40.05 -22.53
CA VAL A 126 -3.58 39.75 -23.18
C VAL A 126 -3.80 38.23 -23.19
N GLU A 127 -2.78 37.47 -23.58
CA GLU A 127 -2.78 36.01 -23.61
C GLU A 127 -1.43 35.44 -23.14
N GLU A 128 -1.43 34.16 -22.75
CA GLU A 128 -0.22 33.47 -22.28
C GLU A 128 0.40 32.55 -23.34
N CYS A 129 -0.38 32.17 -24.35
CA CYS A 129 0.01 31.37 -25.52
C CYS A 129 -0.87 31.75 -26.72
N ASP A 130 -0.47 31.37 -27.93
CA ASP A 130 -1.26 31.51 -29.16
C ASP A 130 -1.55 30.09 -29.68
N ASP A 131 -2.82 29.70 -29.72
CA ASP A 131 -3.26 28.36 -30.16
C ASP A 131 -2.94 28.16 -31.66
N GLY A 132 -3.20 29.19 -32.46
CA GLY A 132 -2.96 29.17 -33.91
C GLY A 132 -3.79 28.11 -34.67
N ASN A 133 -4.65 27.36 -33.97
CA ASN A 133 -5.53 26.35 -34.53
C ASN A 133 -6.80 26.13 -33.67
N ASP A 134 -7.43 24.94 -33.73
CA ASP A 134 -8.68 24.62 -33.02
C ASP A 134 -8.51 23.33 -32.15
N ASP A 135 -7.27 22.92 -31.86
CA ASP A 135 -6.91 21.67 -31.17
C ASP A 135 -6.54 21.94 -29.71
N GLU A 136 -7.51 21.74 -28.82
CA GLU A 136 -7.36 21.93 -27.36
C GLU A 136 -6.30 21.04 -26.69
N THR A 137 -5.61 20.16 -27.43
CA THR A 137 -4.65 19.17 -26.87
C THR A 137 -3.18 19.47 -27.16
N ASP A 138 -2.88 20.61 -27.81
CA ASP A 138 -1.52 20.94 -28.24
C ASP A 138 -0.72 21.83 -27.26
N GLY A 139 -1.29 22.07 -26.07
CA GLY A 139 -0.68 22.84 -25.00
C GLY A 139 -1.16 24.30 -24.92
N CYS A 140 -1.94 24.77 -25.88
CA CYS A 140 -2.64 26.05 -25.80
C CYS A 140 -4.12 25.86 -26.15
N THR A 141 -5.01 26.23 -25.24
CA THR A 141 -6.45 26.12 -25.48
C THR A 141 -6.93 27.17 -26.49
N THR A 142 -8.12 26.99 -27.08
CA THR A 142 -8.74 28.00 -27.99
C THR A 142 -9.10 29.31 -27.29
N ALA A 143 -8.97 29.37 -25.96
CA ALA A 143 -9.07 30.57 -25.15
C ALA A 143 -7.71 31.28 -24.94
N CYS A 144 -6.64 30.77 -25.57
CA CYS A 144 -5.26 31.23 -25.42
C CYS A 144 -4.75 31.25 -23.98
N THR A 145 -5.25 30.28 -23.20
CA THR A 145 -4.68 29.89 -21.91
C THR A 145 -3.87 28.61 -22.06
N PRO A 146 -2.75 28.46 -21.33
CA PRO A 146 -1.96 27.24 -21.39
C PRO A 146 -2.82 26.06 -20.92
N GLY A 147 -2.63 24.90 -21.54
CA GLY A 147 -3.24 23.67 -21.05
C GLY A 147 -2.79 23.40 -19.60
N MET A 148 -3.74 23.06 -18.74
CA MET A 148 -3.50 22.87 -17.31
C MET A 148 -3.88 21.46 -16.89
N CYS A 149 -3.04 20.86 -16.07
CA CYS A 149 -3.38 19.61 -15.43
C CYS A 149 -4.63 19.74 -14.56
N GLY A 150 -5.61 18.86 -14.74
CA GLY A 150 -6.86 18.85 -14.02
C GLY A 150 -7.97 19.67 -14.70
N ASP A 151 -7.81 20.06 -15.96
CA ASP A 151 -8.83 20.81 -16.71
C ASP A 151 -9.81 19.90 -17.48
N GLY A 152 -9.57 18.59 -17.47
CA GLY A 152 -10.36 17.56 -18.13
C GLY A 152 -9.88 17.26 -19.56
N VAL A 153 -8.79 17.88 -20.02
CA VAL A 153 -8.24 17.75 -21.37
C VAL A 153 -6.79 17.30 -21.29
N ILE A 154 -6.51 16.10 -21.78
CA ILE A 154 -5.14 15.56 -21.81
C ILE A 154 -4.31 16.36 -22.83
N GLN A 155 -3.39 17.17 -22.32
CA GLN A 155 -2.48 18.01 -23.10
C GLN A 155 -1.27 17.22 -23.61
N ALA A 156 -0.58 17.78 -24.60
CA ALA A 156 0.69 17.24 -25.08
C ALA A 156 1.74 17.15 -23.96
N GLY A 157 2.04 15.93 -23.52
CA GLY A 157 3.01 15.64 -22.45
C GLY A 157 2.39 15.10 -21.17
N GLU A 158 1.08 15.18 -21.03
CA GLU A 158 0.32 14.56 -19.95
C GLU A 158 0.05 13.09 -20.26
N GLN A 159 0.06 12.26 -19.22
CA GLN A 159 -0.29 10.83 -19.34
C GLN A 159 -1.77 10.56 -18.99
N CYS A 160 -2.37 11.47 -18.24
CA CYS A 160 -3.75 11.45 -17.79
C CYS A 160 -4.18 12.88 -17.46
N ASP A 161 -5.49 13.10 -17.41
CA ASP A 161 -6.14 14.26 -16.81
C ASP A 161 -7.53 13.78 -16.36
N ASP A 162 -7.86 14.01 -15.09
CA ASP A 162 -9.13 13.58 -14.49
C ASP A 162 -10.04 14.75 -14.08
N GLY A 163 -9.72 15.95 -14.53
CA GLY A 163 -10.52 17.15 -14.32
C GLY A 163 -10.48 17.71 -12.91
N ASN A 164 -9.46 17.38 -12.12
CA ASN A 164 -9.30 17.93 -10.77
C ASN A 164 -7.83 18.05 -10.31
N ASP A 165 -7.59 18.76 -9.20
CA ASP A 165 -6.24 19.00 -8.63
C ASP A 165 -5.88 18.00 -7.50
N ASP A 166 -6.66 16.93 -7.29
CA ASP A 166 -6.37 15.92 -6.28
C ASP A 166 -5.17 15.09 -6.74
N THR A 167 -4.18 14.95 -5.85
CA THR A 167 -2.95 14.20 -6.12
C THR A 167 -2.96 12.84 -5.44
N SER A 168 -4.09 12.48 -4.84
CA SER A 168 -4.27 11.21 -4.13
C SER A 168 -5.11 10.19 -4.91
N ASP A 169 -5.37 10.44 -6.19
CA ASP A 169 -6.10 9.55 -7.09
C ASP A 169 -5.20 8.97 -8.19
N GLY A 170 -5.80 8.51 -9.29
CA GLY A 170 -5.08 7.88 -10.39
C GLY A 170 -4.28 8.81 -11.29
N CYS A 171 -4.37 10.13 -11.08
CA CYS A 171 -3.73 11.10 -11.95
C CYS A 171 -2.93 12.19 -11.20
N PRO A 172 -1.99 11.82 -10.31
CA PRO A 172 -1.18 12.80 -9.60
C PRO A 172 -0.32 13.60 -10.58
N ALA A 173 -0.57 14.92 -10.63
CA ALA A 173 0.19 15.87 -11.46
C ALA A 173 0.30 15.45 -12.94
N CYS A 174 -0.79 14.91 -13.49
CA CYS A 174 -0.91 14.49 -14.89
C CYS A 174 0.09 13.42 -15.33
N GLN A 175 0.57 12.65 -14.36
CA GLN A 175 1.25 11.39 -14.56
C GLN A 175 0.37 10.27 -14.00
N LEU A 176 0.44 9.10 -14.62
CA LEU A 176 -0.26 7.95 -14.07
C LEU A 176 0.37 7.57 -12.74
N ALA A 177 -0.49 7.39 -11.73
CA ALA A 177 -0.16 6.78 -10.45
C ALA A 177 0.60 5.46 -10.64
N PHE A 178 1.65 5.23 -9.85
CA PHE A 178 2.43 3.99 -9.87
C PHE A 178 2.99 3.68 -8.48
N CYS A 179 3.05 2.39 -8.14
CA CYS A 179 3.61 1.95 -6.87
C CYS A 179 5.13 2.05 -6.85
N GLY A 180 5.65 2.50 -5.73
CA GLY A 180 7.05 2.83 -5.48
C GLY A 180 7.36 4.31 -5.59
N ASP A 181 6.35 5.17 -5.74
CA ASP A 181 6.52 6.63 -5.86
C ASP A 181 6.55 7.36 -4.49
N GLY A 182 6.22 6.63 -3.42
CA GLY A 182 6.23 7.10 -2.04
C GLY A 182 4.86 7.58 -1.53
N TYR A 183 3.80 7.44 -2.32
CA TYR A 183 2.45 7.88 -2.01
C TYR A 183 1.47 6.73 -2.19
N ILE A 184 0.42 6.67 -1.36
CA ILE A 184 -0.67 5.69 -1.53
C ILE A 184 -1.85 6.42 -2.16
N GLN A 185 -2.13 6.13 -3.41
CA GLN A 185 -3.21 6.69 -4.20
C GLN A 185 -4.51 5.86 -4.03
N ALA A 186 -5.54 6.53 -3.55
CA ALA A 186 -6.80 5.93 -3.14
C ALA A 186 -7.51 5.25 -4.33
N GLY A 187 -7.72 3.93 -4.21
CA GLY A 187 -8.40 3.15 -5.23
C GLY A 187 -7.53 2.73 -6.42
N VAL A 188 -6.23 3.10 -6.39
CA VAL A 188 -5.22 2.63 -7.35
C VAL A 188 -4.37 1.54 -6.71
N GLU A 189 -3.91 1.77 -5.48
CA GLU A 189 -3.02 0.85 -4.75
C GLU A 189 -3.44 0.61 -3.30
N GLN A 190 -2.96 -0.50 -2.74
CA GLN A 190 -3.20 -0.88 -1.33
C GLN A 190 -2.01 -0.54 -0.44
N CYS A 191 -0.80 -0.49 -1.01
CA CYS A 191 0.45 -0.13 -0.35
C CYS A 191 1.35 0.64 -1.33
N ASP A 192 2.33 1.33 -0.76
CA ASP A 192 3.48 1.91 -1.45
C ASP A 192 4.59 2.03 -0.41
N ASP A 193 5.78 1.50 -0.70
CA ASP A 193 6.97 1.59 0.16
C ASP A 193 8.10 2.44 -0.46
N GLY A 194 7.77 3.25 -1.46
CA GLY A 194 8.64 4.25 -2.07
C GLY A 194 9.81 3.68 -2.85
N ASN A 195 9.73 2.41 -3.27
CA ASN A 195 10.75 1.80 -4.10
C ASN A 195 10.20 0.70 -5.05
N GLU A 196 11.05 0.16 -5.92
CA GLU A 196 10.68 -0.84 -6.93
C GLU A 196 11.19 -2.26 -6.60
N LEU A 197 11.48 -2.55 -5.33
CA LEU A 197 11.90 -3.89 -4.91
C LEU A 197 10.66 -4.78 -4.78
N ASP A 198 10.78 -6.04 -5.18
CA ASP A 198 9.72 -7.05 -5.10
C ASP A 198 9.91 -8.00 -3.91
N THR A 199 10.71 -7.58 -2.93
CA THR A 199 11.14 -8.40 -1.78
C THR A 199 11.00 -7.65 -0.45
N ASP A 200 10.14 -6.66 -0.40
CA ASP A 200 9.81 -5.88 0.79
C ASP A 200 8.29 -5.78 0.94
N ALA A 201 7.80 -4.76 1.65
CA ALA A 201 6.43 -4.75 2.16
C ALA A 201 5.37 -4.60 1.07
N CYS A 202 5.72 -4.09 -0.11
CA CYS A 202 4.78 -3.84 -1.19
C CYS A 202 5.28 -4.43 -2.51
N ILE A 203 4.40 -5.14 -3.24
CA ILE A 203 4.76 -5.71 -4.54
C ILE A 203 4.58 -4.64 -5.63
N PRO A 204 5.65 -4.14 -6.28
CA PRO A 204 5.61 -2.94 -7.13
C PRO A 204 4.81 -3.14 -8.43
N VAL A 205 4.65 -4.37 -8.91
CA VAL A 205 3.89 -4.67 -10.14
C VAL A 205 2.38 -4.65 -9.91
N THR A 206 1.93 -5.01 -8.70
CA THR A 206 0.51 -5.21 -8.39
C THR A 206 -0.02 -4.26 -7.31
N CYS A 207 0.88 -3.52 -6.64
CA CYS A 207 0.57 -2.57 -5.58
C CYS A 207 -0.28 -3.18 -4.46
N VAL A 208 0.05 -4.42 -4.09
CA VAL A 208 -0.59 -5.17 -3.01
C VAL A 208 0.46 -5.47 -1.95
N GLU A 209 0.00 -5.52 -0.69
CA GLU A 209 0.86 -5.93 0.42
C GLU A 209 1.45 -7.30 0.11
N ALA A 210 2.74 -7.43 0.40
CA ALA A 210 3.42 -8.70 0.28
C ALA A 210 2.80 -9.72 1.25
N PHE A 211 2.69 -10.98 0.82
CA PHE A 211 2.00 -12.00 1.59
C PHE A 211 2.71 -13.34 1.48
N CYS A 212 2.66 -14.08 2.58
CA CYS A 212 3.16 -15.44 2.70
C CYS A 212 2.59 -16.36 1.62
N GLY A 213 3.46 -17.11 0.93
CA GLY A 213 3.09 -18.08 -0.08
C GLY A 213 3.05 -17.54 -1.51
N ASP A 214 3.68 -16.39 -1.77
CA ASP A 214 3.76 -15.78 -3.10
C ASP A 214 5.03 -16.17 -3.89
N GLY A 215 5.96 -16.86 -3.22
CA GLY A 215 7.20 -17.39 -3.77
C GLY A 215 8.42 -16.50 -3.55
N HIS A 216 8.29 -15.39 -2.83
CA HIS A 216 9.34 -14.41 -2.57
C HIS A 216 9.52 -14.24 -1.07
N ILE A 217 10.76 -14.23 -0.55
CA ILE A 217 11.00 -13.95 0.88
C ILE A 217 11.13 -12.43 1.07
N GLN A 218 10.25 -11.83 1.86
CA GLN A 218 10.21 -10.39 2.10
C GLN A 218 10.88 -9.99 3.43
N ASP A 219 11.97 -9.21 3.35
CA ASP A 219 12.81 -8.91 4.52
C ASP A 219 12.06 -8.08 5.57
N GLY A 220 11.91 -8.65 6.77
CA GLY A 220 11.23 -8.02 7.90
C GLY A 220 9.71 -8.21 7.94
N THR A 221 9.12 -8.82 6.91
CA THR A 221 7.70 -9.24 6.90
C THR A 221 7.57 -10.73 7.23
N GLU A 222 8.48 -11.56 6.72
CA GLU A 222 8.47 -13.02 6.88
C GLU A 222 9.88 -13.60 6.93
N THR A 223 10.01 -14.85 7.38
CA THR A 223 11.31 -15.52 7.52
C THR A 223 11.49 -16.68 6.55
N CYS A 224 10.40 -17.16 5.97
CA CYS A 224 10.35 -18.17 4.93
C CYS A 224 9.19 -17.82 3.97
N ASP A 225 9.26 -18.34 2.74
CA ASP A 225 8.15 -18.37 1.78
C ASP A 225 8.44 -19.54 0.82
N ASP A 226 7.46 -20.41 0.57
CA ASP A 226 7.60 -21.54 -0.34
C ASP A 226 6.60 -21.54 -1.51
N GLY A 227 5.94 -20.41 -1.74
CA GLY A 227 5.03 -20.20 -2.85
C GLY A 227 3.67 -20.88 -2.70
N ASN A 228 3.28 -21.28 -1.49
CA ASN A 228 1.97 -21.85 -1.22
C ASN A 228 1.44 -21.50 0.20
N LEU A 229 0.23 -21.96 0.54
CA LEU A 229 -0.45 -21.66 1.80
C LEU A 229 -0.83 -22.96 2.56
N GLU A 230 0.02 -23.99 2.49
CA GLU A 230 -0.20 -25.27 3.14
C GLU A 230 0.59 -25.33 4.46
N ASP A 231 -0.09 -25.49 5.59
CA ASP A 231 0.56 -25.50 6.91
C ASP A 231 1.43 -26.75 7.20
N THR A 232 1.48 -27.72 6.28
CA THR A 232 2.13 -29.02 6.49
C THR A 232 3.53 -29.14 5.88
N ASP A 233 4.06 -28.07 5.32
CA ASP A 233 5.41 -28.02 4.75
C ASP A 233 6.36 -27.16 5.60
N ALA A 234 7.54 -26.87 5.06
CA ALA A 234 8.58 -26.18 5.80
C ALA A 234 8.27 -24.69 6.06
N CYS A 235 7.29 -24.11 5.36
CA CYS A 235 6.89 -22.72 5.54
C CYS A 235 5.35 -22.61 5.67
N PRO A 236 4.81 -22.83 6.88
CA PRO A 236 3.38 -22.73 7.12
C PRO A 236 2.84 -21.32 6.87
N THR A 237 1.52 -21.16 6.84
CA THR A 237 0.86 -19.86 6.55
C THR A 237 1.16 -18.75 7.57
N SER A 238 1.81 -19.09 8.68
CA SER A 238 2.33 -18.15 9.67
C SER A 238 3.61 -17.44 9.23
N CYS A 239 4.29 -17.93 8.17
CA CYS A 239 5.54 -17.40 7.63
C CYS A 239 6.71 -17.29 8.64
N GLU A 240 6.59 -18.12 9.66
CA GLU A 240 7.65 -18.49 10.59
C GLU A 240 8.01 -19.95 10.34
N PRO A 241 9.27 -20.37 10.55
CA PRO A 241 9.67 -21.74 10.29
C PRO A 241 8.85 -22.66 11.19
N ALA A 242 8.39 -23.76 10.61
CA ALA A 242 7.60 -24.77 11.31
C ALA A 242 8.33 -25.23 12.59
N TYR A 243 7.59 -25.39 13.70
CA TYR A 243 8.18 -25.73 14.99
C TYR A 243 7.30 -26.68 15.80
N CYS A 244 7.96 -27.54 16.56
CA CYS A 244 7.32 -28.48 17.46
C CYS A 244 6.39 -27.81 18.49
N GLY A 245 5.12 -28.16 18.44
CA GLY A 245 4.02 -27.64 19.25
C GLY A 245 3.15 -26.59 18.54
N ASP A 246 3.28 -26.42 17.23
CA ASP A 246 2.51 -25.44 16.45
C ASP A 246 1.14 -25.95 15.97
N GLY A 247 0.86 -27.24 16.16
CA GLY A 247 -0.41 -27.89 15.88
C GLY A 247 -0.47 -28.60 14.53
N PHE A 248 0.60 -28.56 13.74
CA PHE A 248 0.69 -29.19 12.44
C PHE A 248 1.86 -30.16 12.46
N ALA A 249 1.66 -31.41 12.03
CA ALA A 249 2.77 -32.35 11.89
C ALA A 249 3.34 -32.25 10.46
N GLN A 250 4.58 -31.78 10.31
CA GLN A 250 5.18 -31.62 8.98
C GLN A 250 5.99 -32.84 8.52
N GLU A 251 5.69 -33.34 7.31
CA GLU A 251 6.38 -34.50 6.73
C GLU A 251 7.86 -34.20 6.49
N ASP A 252 8.75 -35.11 6.92
CA ASP A 252 10.22 -35.00 6.86
C ASP A 252 10.87 -33.89 7.73
N VAL A 253 10.10 -33.15 8.54
CA VAL A 253 10.60 -32.19 9.54
C VAL A 253 10.46 -32.74 10.96
N GLU A 254 9.33 -33.37 11.28
CA GLU A 254 8.98 -33.88 12.61
C GLU A 254 8.13 -35.17 12.55
N ASP A 255 8.27 -36.04 13.55
CA ASP A 255 7.58 -37.34 13.57
C ASP A 255 6.13 -37.24 14.13
N CYS A 256 5.82 -36.16 14.85
CA CYS A 256 4.51 -35.84 15.41
C CYS A 256 4.45 -34.35 15.80
N ASP A 257 3.24 -33.83 16.04
CA ASP A 257 2.97 -32.55 16.70
C ASP A 257 1.61 -32.66 17.42
N ASP A 258 1.53 -32.26 18.69
CA ASP A 258 0.30 -32.26 19.50
C ASP A 258 -0.14 -30.85 19.96
N GLY A 259 0.35 -29.83 19.28
CA GLY A 259 -0.06 -28.43 19.42
C GLY A 259 0.36 -27.78 20.72
N ASN A 260 1.34 -28.36 21.42
CA ASN A 260 1.90 -27.78 22.63
C ASN A 260 3.34 -28.29 22.90
N ASN A 261 3.99 -27.78 23.96
CA ASN A 261 5.38 -28.13 24.32
C ASN A 261 5.45 -28.88 25.66
N ILE A 262 4.44 -29.66 25.99
CA ILE A 262 4.40 -30.54 27.16
C ILE A 262 5.05 -31.86 26.73
N ASP A 263 5.82 -32.46 27.63
CA ASP A 263 6.28 -33.84 27.43
C ASP A 263 5.25 -34.80 28.04
N ASP A 264 5.12 -36.01 27.49
CA ASP A 264 4.26 -37.10 27.98
C ASP A 264 2.74 -36.96 27.70
N ASP A 265 2.35 -36.26 26.64
CA ASP A 265 0.95 -36.13 26.18
C ASP A 265 0.68 -36.60 24.74
N GLY A 266 1.69 -37.06 24.02
CA GLY A 266 1.52 -37.77 22.74
C GLY A 266 2.67 -37.52 21.78
N CYS A 267 3.22 -36.32 21.81
CA CYS A 267 4.45 -35.94 21.16
C CYS A 267 5.42 -35.38 22.21
N SER A 268 6.73 -35.55 22.02
CA SER A 268 7.70 -34.85 22.89
C SER A 268 7.88 -33.40 22.44
N ASN A 269 8.45 -32.55 23.29
CA ASN A 269 8.89 -31.21 22.87
C ASN A 269 10.07 -31.20 21.87
N THR A 270 10.58 -32.37 21.50
CA THR A 270 11.54 -32.59 20.42
C THR A 270 10.90 -33.28 19.21
N CYS A 271 9.58 -33.38 19.20
CA CYS A 271 8.77 -33.96 18.15
C CYS A 271 9.12 -35.40 17.76
N GLU A 272 9.40 -36.20 18.79
CA GLU A 272 9.54 -37.64 18.69
C GLU A 272 8.24 -38.31 19.15
N SER A 273 7.68 -39.21 18.32
CA SER A 273 6.48 -39.96 18.69
C SER A 273 6.75 -40.89 19.87
N GLN A 274 6.14 -40.61 21.02
CA GLN A 274 6.46 -41.34 22.25
C GLN A 274 5.81 -42.73 22.30
N CYS A 275 4.76 -43.01 21.50
CA CYS A 275 3.91 -44.20 21.71
C CYS A 275 3.30 -44.81 20.43
N GLY A 276 3.82 -44.48 19.24
CA GLY A 276 3.31 -44.95 17.93
C GLY A 276 3.55 -46.43 17.61
N GLY A 277 2.96 -47.35 18.40
CA GLY A 277 3.09 -48.81 18.20
C GLY A 277 4.27 -49.45 18.95
N SER A 278 4.71 -48.82 20.04
CA SER A 278 5.61 -49.39 21.05
C SER A 278 5.13 -48.96 22.43
N PHE A 279 5.24 -49.86 23.41
CA PHE A 279 5.07 -49.52 24.82
C PHE A 279 6.24 -48.65 25.30
N SER A 280 5.97 -47.80 26.30
CA SER A 280 6.96 -46.94 26.96
C SER A 280 6.95 -47.12 28.49
N VAL A 281 8.06 -46.74 29.13
CA VAL A 281 8.12 -46.55 30.58
C VAL A 281 7.51 -45.22 31.03
N ASP A 282 7.36 -44.29 30.08
CA ASP A 282 6.67 -43.01 30.24
C ASP A 282 5.17 -43.16 29.92
N TRP A 283 4.40 -42.11 30.19
CA TRP A 283 2.94 -42.16 30.06
C TRP A 283 2.48 -42.06 28.61
N CYS A 284 2.02 -43.18 28.05
CA CYS A 284 1.47 -43.20 26.71
C CYS A 284 -0.03 -42.90 26.67
N PRO A 285 -0.50 -41.91 25.89
CA PRO A 285 -1.93 -41.68 25.75
C PRO A 285 -2.63 -42.87 25.10
N GLN A 286 -3.81 -43.19 25.60
CA GLN A 286 -4.72 -44.15 25.01
C GLN A 286 -5.64 -43.40 24.04
N VAL A 287 -5.24 -43.36 22.77
CA VAL A 287 -5.90 -42.59 21.70
C VAL A 287 -7.39 -42.95 21.61
N GLY A 288 -8.25 -41.93 21.62
CA GLY A 288 -9.71 -42.08 21.56
C GLY A 288 -10.39 -42.23 22.93
N THR A 289 -9.62 -42.26 24.02
CA THR A 289 -10.13 -41.99 25.37
C THR A 289 -10.05 -40.49 25.69
N MET A 290 -10.71 -40.03 26.76
CA MET A 290 -10.65 -38.63 27.16
C MET A 290 -9.24 -38.19 27.58
N GLU A 291 -8.66 -38.85 28.59
CA GLU A 291 -7.31 -38.55 29.12
C GLU A 291 -6.74 -39.78 29.85
N GLN A 292 -6.88 -40.98 29.27
CA GLN A 292 -6.24 -42.17 29.84
C GLN A 292 -4.85 -42.38 29.27
N PHE A 293 -3.93 -42.77 30.15
CA PHE A 293 -2.55 -43.06 29.78
C PHE A 293 -2.14 -44.42 30.32
N THR A 294 -1.29 -45.14 29.59
CA THR A 294 -0.66 -46.37 30.04
C THR A 294 0.84 -46.15 30.12
N ARG A 295 1.46 -46.55 31.24
CA ARG A 295 2.92 -46.70 31.33
C ARG A 295 3.30 -48.11 31.74
N CYS A 296 4.53 -48.50 31.47
CA CYS A 296 5.08 -49.79 31.86
C CYS A 296 6.17 -49.64 32.91
N GLU A 297 6.31 -50.61 33.81
CA GLU A 297 7.50 -50.67 34.68
C GLU A 297 8.76 -50.96 33.85
N SER A 298 8.61 -51.82 32.84
CA SER A 298 9.64 -52.07 31.84
C SER A 298 9.01 -52.56 30.54
N VAL A 299 9.74 -52.39 29.43
CA VAL A 299 9.31 -52.81 28.10
C VAL A 299 10.22 -53.93 27.59
N GLN A 300 9.62 -54.95 26.99
CA GLN A 300 10.31 -56.14 26.45
C GLN A 300 9.89 -56.41 25.00
N ASP A 301 10.52 -57.43 24.41
CA ASP A 301 10.21 -57.95 23.07
C ASP A 301 10.27 -56.89 21.95
N GLY A 302 11.21 -55.94 22.07
CA GLY A 302 11.40 -54.89 21.05
C GLY A 302 10.28 -53.85 21.03
N GLY A 303 9.59 -53.63 22.16
CA GLY A 303 8.56 -52.60 22.28
C GLY A 303 7.14 -53.16 22.40
N THR A 304 6.93 -54.44 22.12
CA THR A 304 5.58 -55.02 22.03
C THR A 304 5.04 -55.61 23.33
N THR A 305 5.86 -55.69 24.38
CA THR A 305 5.45 -56.23 25.69
C THR A 305 5.62 -55.19 26.80
N CYS A 306 4.53 -54.82 27.45
CA CYS A 306 4.51 -53.99 28.64
C CYS A 306 4.51 -54.85 29.90
N ILE A 307 5.50 -54.66 30.78
CA ILE A 307 5.55 -55.32 32.08
C ILE A 307 4.94 -54.41 33.15
N ASN A 308 4.06 -54.98 33.96
CA ASN A 308 3.34 -54.32 35.04
C ASN A 308 2.71 -52.97 34.61
N PRO A 309 1.76 -52.99 33.66
CA PRO A 309 1.13 -51.77 33.15
C PRO A 309 0.44 -50.99 34.27
N GLU A 310 0.58 -49.68 34.27
CA GLU A 310 -0.12 -48.77 35.17
C GLU A 310 -0.92 -47.78 34.34
N ILE A 311 -2.13 -47.44 34.82
CA ILE A 311 -3.04 -46.51 34.15
C ILE A 311 -3.13 -45.22 34.95
N ARG A 312 -3.12 -44.09 34.23
CA ARG A 312 -3.46 -42.76 34.72
C ARG A 312 -4.75 -42.31 34.04
N TYR A 313 -5.61 -41.61 34.78
CA TYR A 313 -6.79 -40.94 34.20
C TYR A 313 -6.86 -39.50 34.70
N GLY A 314 -6.71 -38.55 33.77
CA GLY A 314 -6.44 -37.15 34.12
C GLY A 314 -5.19 -37.07 35.00
N ASN A 315 -5.31 -36.51 36.20
CA ASN A 315 -4.20 -36.31 37.13
C ASN A 315 -3.96 -37.46 38.13
N VAL A 316 -4.79 -38.51 38.10
CA VAL A 316 -4.72 -39.61 39.08
C VAL A 316 -3.99 -40.82 38.50
N THR A 317 -2.96 -41.27 39.20
CA THR A 317 -2.13 -42.44 38.85
C THR A 317 -2.39 -43.61 39.80
N GLY A 318 -1.78 -44.77 39.56
CA GLY A 318 -1.93 -45.96 40.42
C GLY A 318 -3.03 -46.92 40.00
N GLY A 319 -3.60 -46.74 38.81
CA GLY A 319 -4.59 -47.65 38.24
C GLY A 319 -3.96 -48.98 37.84
N ILE A 320 -4.42 -50.10 38.40
CA ILE A 320 -3.88 -51.44 38.17
C ILE A 320 -4.93 -52.28 37.42
N PRO A 321 -4.75 -52.55 36.12
CA PRO A 321 -5.65 -53.39 35.34
C PRO A 321 -5.79 -54.80 35.91
N LYS A 322 -7.03 -55.30 36.01
CA LYS A 322 -7.34 -56.62 36.57
C LYS A 322 -8.13 -57.48 35.59
N GLN A 323 -8.14 -58.79 35.85
CA GLN A 323 -8.96 -59.73 35.09
C GLN A 323 -10.45 -59.40 35.26
N HIS A 324 -11.10 -59.07 34.16
CA HIS A 324 -12.54 -58.81 34.12
C HIS A 324 -13.11 -59.16 32.74
N GLY A 325 -14.39 -59.53 32.67
CA GLY A 325 -15.05 -59.93 31.42
C GLY A 325 -15.29 -58.79 30.42
N GLY A 326 -15.20 -57.54 30.89
CA GLY A 326 -15.34 -56.32 30.06
C GLY A 326 -14.03 -55.83 29.43
N ASN A 327 -12.90 -56.47 29.69
CA ASN A 327 -11.62 -56.04 29.14
C ASN A 327 -11.53 -56.32 27.64
N GLN A 328 -11.13 -55.32 26.86
CA GLN A 328 -10.93 -55.42 25.41
C GLN A 328 -9.47 -55.18 25.06
N PHE A 329 -8.62 -56.19 25.21
CA PHE A 329 -7.16 -56.03 25.05
C PHE A 329 -6.72 -55.66 23.63
N ALA A 330 -7.47 -56.08 22.60
CA ALA A 330 -7.20 -55.65 21.23
C ALA A 330 -7.47 -54.13 21.05
N VAL A 331 -8.54 -53.61 21.67
CA VAL A 331 -8.85 -52.18 21.67
C VAL A 331 -7.79 -51.42 22.46
N TRP A 332 -7.37 -51.92 23.61
CA TRP A 332 -6.28 -51.31 24.38
C TRP A 332 -4.97 -51.23 23.60
N CYS A 333 -4.58 -52.30 22.90
CA CYS A 333 -3.44 -52.29 21.99
C CYS A 333 -3.61 -51.24 20.88
N GLN A 334 -4.79 -51.17 20.27
CA GLN A 334 -5.09 -50.18 19.23
C GLN A 334 -5.01 -48.74 19.74
N GLN A 335 -5.50 -48.47 20.95
CA GLN A 335 -5.41 -47.15 21.60
C GLN A 335 -3.96 -46.73 21.85
N LEU A 336 -3.03 -47.68 21.94
CA LEU A 336 -1.58 -47.45 22.08
C LEU A 336 -0.84 -47.56 20.74
N GLY A 337 -1.55 -47.39 19.61
CA GLY A 337 -0.95 -47.37 18.27
C GLY A 337 -0.74 -48.73 17.60
N PHE A 338 -1.00 -49.86 18.28
CA PHE A 338 -0.86 -51.20 17.69
C PHE A 338 -2.07 -51.59 16.83
N SER A 339 -2.14 -51.03 15.62
CA SER A 339 -3.26 -51.24 14.69
C SER A 339 -3.32 -52.68 14.15
N GLY A 340 -4.45 -53.35 14.36
CA GLY A 340 -4.69 -54.73 13.90
C GLY A 340 -4.12 -55.83 14.82
N TYR A 341 -3.53 -55.45 15.96
CA TYR A 341 -2.91 -56.40 16.87
C TYR A 341 -3.92 -56.97 17.87
N SER A 342 -3.66 -58.18 18.33
CA SER A 342 -4.31 -58.81 19.48
C SER A 342 -3.51 -58.59 20.76
N GLY A 343 -4.19 -58.36 21.89
CA GLY A 343 -3.56 -58.20 23.19
C GLY A 343 -3.61 -59.48 24.01
N ASN A 344 -2.45 -60.06 24.31
CA ASN A 344 -2.30 -61.23 25.17
C ASN A 344 -1.79 -60.80 26.54
N VAL A 345 -2.44 -61.25 27.62
CA VAL A 345 -2.09 -60.80 28.98
C VAL A 345 -1.66 -61.95 29.88
N THR A 346 -0.75 -61.67 30.81
CA THR A 346 -0.44 -62.55 31.94
C THR A 346 -0.98 -61.96 33.23
N TYR A 347 -1.43 -62.83 34.13
CA TYR A 347 -1.94 -62.43 35.44
C TYR A 347 -1.00 -62.87 36.56
N GLY A 348 -0.97 -62.10 37.64
CA GLY A 348 -0.21 -62.43 38.82
C GLY A 348 -0.44 -61.42 39.94
N ALA A 349 0.32 -61.59 41.01
CA ALA A 349 0.25 -60.70 42.16
C ALA A 349 0.89 -59.34 41.83
N ARG A 350 0.15 -58.26 42.08
CA ARG A 350 0.67 -56.89 42.06
C ARG A 350 0.32 -56.16 43.36
N ASP A 351 0.99 -55.03 43.56
CA ASP A 351 0.71 -54.11 44.64
C ASP A 351 -0.36 -53.09 44.21
N CYS A 352 -1.51 -53.18 44.87
CA CYS A 352 -2.69 -52.31 44.76
C CYS A 352 -3.02 -51.73 46.14
N THR A 353 -2.02 -51.57 47.01
CA THR A 353 -2.19 -50.82 48.25
C THR A 353 -2.34 -49.33 47.94
N ALA A 354 -3.20 -48.66 48.71
CA ALA A 354 -3.46 -47.23 48.53
C ALA A 354 -2.13 -46.44 48.42
N PRO A 355 -1.99 -45.55 47.42
CA PRO A 355 -3.07 -44.97 46.60
C PRO A 355 -3.46 -45.78 45.35
N LYS A 356 -2.85 -46.93 45.09
CA LYS A 356 -3.14 -47.74 43.90
C LYS A 356 -4.45 -48.50 44.03
N GLY A 357 -5.17 -48.72 42.94
CA GLY A 357 -6.44 -49.43 42.95
C GLY A 357 -6.67 -50.32 41.73
N GLY A 358 -7.59 -51.27 41.86
CA GLY A 358 -7.94 -52.18 40.78
C GLY A 358 -8.82 -51.53 39.73
N LEU A 359 -8.59 -51.86 38.46
CA LEU A 359 -9.36 -51.38 37.32
C LEU A 359 -10.00 -52.52 36.53
N PHE A 360 -11.10 -52.21 35.85
CA PHE A 360 -11.73 -53.08 34.86
C PHE A 360 -12.09 -52.30 33.58
N GLY A 361 -12.15 -52.99 32.44
CA GLY A 361 -12.57 -52.37 31.18
C GLY A 361 -14.09 -52.19 31.11
N CYS A 362 -14.54 -51.00 30.72
CA CYS A 362 -15.95 -50.66 30.57
C CYS A 362 -16.20 -49.70 29.38
N THR A 363 -17.46 -49.43 29.04
CA THR A 363 -17.87 -48.55 27.90
C THR A 363 -18.94 -47.54 28.33
N ASN A 364 -18.99 -47.24 29.62
CA ASN A 364 -19.98 -46.38 30.28
C ASN A 364 -19.30 -45.67 31.46
N TYR A 365 -20.04 -44.91 32.28
CA TYR A 365 -19.49 -44.08 33.36
C TYR A 365 -18.86 -42.77 32.88
N ASP A 366 -17.55 -42.62 32.94
CA ASP A 366 -16.86 -41.37 32.60
C ASP A 366 -16.94 -41.06 31.10
N GLU A 367 -16.89 -42.09 30.26
CA GLU A 367 -16.99 -41.95 28.81
C GLU A 367 -17.68 -43.14 28.13
N VAL A 368 -17.97 -43.00 26.83
CA VAL A 368 -18.69 -44.01 26.02
C VAL A 368 -17.75 -44.92 25.23
N THR A 369 -16.51 -44.49 25.00
CA THR A 369 -15.46 -45.32 24.40
C THR A 369 -15.02 -46.38 25.40
N TRP A 370 -14.49 -47.51 24.93
CA TRP A 370 -13.90 -48.48 25.84
C TRP A 370 -12.69 -47.87 26.56
N HIS A 371 -12.67 -47.95 27.89
CA HIS A 371 -11.65 -47.35 28.74
C HIS A 371 -11.51 -48.12 30.06
N TRP A 372 -10.48 -47.81 30.86
CA TRP A 372 -10.33 -48.41 32.19
C TRP A 372 -11.13 -47.65 33.24
N CYS A 373 -11.82 -48.37 34.10
CA CYS A 373 -12.79 -47.85 35.06
C CYS A 373 -12.48 -48.38 36.45
N ASP A 374 -12.78 -47.61 37.50
CA ASP A 374 -12.53 -48.03 38.89
C ASP A 374 -13.37 -49.27 39.23
N TRP A 375 -12.75 -50.24 39.87
CA TRP A 375 -13.38 -51.53 40.17
C TRP A 375 -14.62 -51.45 41.08
N GLN A 376 -14.70 -50.44 41.95
CA GLN A 376 -15.76 -50.35 42.95
C GLN A 376 -17.05 -49.74 42.39
N ASP A 377 -16.94 -48.66 41.63
CA ASP A 377 -18.09 -47.88 41.17
C ASP A 377 -18.05 -47.46 39.70
N GLY A 378 -16.87 -47.44 39.07
CA GLY A 378 -16.65 -47.15 37.65
C GLY A 378 -15.94 -45.80 37.41
N PRO A 379 -16.51 -44.66 37.85
CA PRO A 379 -15.92 -43.35 37.63
C PRO A 379 -14.60 -43.14 38.38
N TRP A 380 -13.56 -42.63 37.71
CA TRP A 380 -12.33 -42.19 38.40
C TRP A 380 -11.52 -41.09 37.70
N TYR A 381 -12.07 -40.44 36.68
CA TYR A 381 -11.44 -39.26 36.09
C TYR A 381 -11.21 -38.17 37.14
N ASN A 382 -9.94 -37.84 37.40
CA ASN A 382 -9.51 -36.90 38.44
C ASN A 382 -10.05 -37.23 39.87
N GLN A 383 -10.38 -38.50 40.14
CA GLN A 383 -10.92 -38.98 41.42
C GLN A 383 -10.07 -40.13 41.98
N GLN A 384 -10.09 -40.31 43.30
CA GLN A 384 -9.30 -41.36 43.96
C GLN A 384 -9.83 -42.76 43.59
N LEU A 385 -8.91 -43.73 43.52
CA LEU A 385 -9.25 -45.13 43.33
C LEU A 385 -9.73 -45.73 44.66
N ASP A 386 -10.87 -46.41 44.63
CA ASP A 386 -11.55 -46.85 45.86
C ASP A 386 -11.25 -48.32 46.19
N TYR A 387 -10.93 -49.14 45.20
CA TYR A 387 -10.71 -50.57 45.39
C TYR A 387 -9.22 -50.94 45.54
N HIS A 388 -8.78 -51.17 46.77
CA HIS A 388 -7.38 -51.52 47.10
C HIS A 388 -7.13 -53.04 47.30
N GLY A 389 -7.99 -53.89 46.73
CA GLY A 389 -7.90 -55.35 46.91
C GLY A 389 -7.00 -56.02 45.87
N CYS A 390 -5.92 -56.69 46.29
CA CYS A 390 -5.12 -57.54 45.41
C CYS A 390 -5.42 -59.02 45.63
N ASN A 391 -5.64 -59.76 44.55
CA ASN A 391 -6.00 -61.18 44.59
C ASN A 391 -5.34 -62.01 43.49
N SER A 392 -4.14 -61.59 43.04
CA SER A 392 -3.32 -62.30 42.04
C SER A 392 -3.97 -62.42 40.65
N ASN A 393 -5.00 -61.61 40.41
CA ASN A 393 -5.70 -61.50 39.13
C ASN A 393 -5.35 -60.18 38.44
N GLU A 394 -4.29 -59.50 38.88
CA GLU A 394 -3.81 -58.25 38.29
C GLU A 394 -2.99 -58.57 37.03
N ILE A 395 -3.10 -57.72 36.01
CA ILE A 395 -2.34 -57.88 34.76
C ILE A 395 -0.88 -57.53 35.05
N THR A 396 0.01 -58.51 34.91
CA THR A 396 1.46 -58.38 35.11
C THR A 396 2.23 -58.18 33.82
N ALA A 397 1.64 -58.53 32.68
CA ALA A 397 2.15 -58.14 31.38
C ALA A 397 1.03 -58.10 30.36
N ILE A 398 1.19 -57.25 29.35
CA ILE A 398 0.44 -57.32 28.10
C ILE A 398 1.42 -57.33 26.93
N THR A 399 1.21 -58.23 25.98
CA THR A 399 1.93 -58.29 24.71
C THR A 399 0.95 -58.05 23.57
N CYS A 400 1.20 -57.02 22.76
CA CYS A 400 0.45 -56.76 21.54
C CYS A 400 1.14 -57.50 20.38
N THR A 401 0.44 -58.40 19.71
CA THR A 401 0.96 -59.17 18.56
C THR A 401 0.04 -59.07 17.34
N PRO A 402 0.58 -59.01 16.11
CA PRO A 402 -0.22 -58.96 14.88
C PRO A 402 -1.25 -60.07 14.73
#